data_AF-A0A6G3XWT2-F1
#
_entry.id   AF-A0A6G3XWT2-F1
#
_cell.length_a   1.000
_cell.length_b   1.000
_cell.length_c   1.000
_cell.angle_alpha   90.00
_cell.angle_beta   90.00
_cell.angle_gamma   90.00
#
_symmetry.space_group_name_H-M   'P 1'
#
loop_
_entity.id
_entity.type
_entity.pdbx_description
1 polymer ?
#
loop_
_entity_poly.entity_id
_entity_poly.type
_entity_poly.pdbx_seq_one_letter_code
_entity_poly.pdbx_strand_id
1 'polypeptide(L)'
;MTSTWYTLLVLAVAAERLAELVVARRNTRWSLARGGVESGRGHYPAMVALHTALLLGCLAEVRFAERPFPAGPGWAMAAVVVAAQALRWWCIRTLG
;
A
#
# COMPACT_ATOMS: atom_id res chain seq x y z
N MET A 1 -22.39 -9.12 8.55
CA MET A 1 -22.35 -8.18 7.40
C MET A 1 -21.14 -7.22 7.45
N THR A 2 -20.40 -7.15 8.55
CA THR A 2 -19.25 -6.24 8.77
C THR A 2 -17.95 -6.66 8.05
N SER A 3 -17.81 -7.94 7.71
CA SER A 3 -16.56 -8.49 7.15
C SER A 3 -16.35 -8.12 5.67
N THR A 4 -17.43 -7.97 4.89
CA THR A 4 -17.35 -7.70 3.44
C THR A 4 -16.75 -6.32 3.14
N TRP A 5 -17.07 -5.30 3.94
CA TRP A 5 -16.50 -3.97 3.74
C TRP A 5 -15.00 -3.90 4.04
N TYR A 6 -14.55 -4.63 5.08
CA TYR A 6 -13.14 -4.70 5.40
C TYR A 6 -12.34 -5.38 4.29
N THR A 7 -12.86 -6.48 3.72
CA THR A 7 -12.24 -7.16 2.57
C THR A 7 -12.15 -6.25 1.35
N LEU A 8 -13.20 -5.49 1.04
CA LEU A 8 -13.20 -4.54 -0.09
C LEU A 8 -12.20 -3.40 0.12
N LEU A 9 -12.06 -2.89 1.35
CA LEU A 9 -11.05 -1.88 1.67
C LEU A 9 -9.63 -2.41 1.50
N VAL A 10 -9.35 -3.63 1.96
CA VAL A 10 -8.06 -4.29 1.73
C VAL A 10 -7.79 -4.51 0.24
N LEU A 11 -8.80 -4.94 -0.52
CA LEU A 11 -8.68 -5.13 -1.96
C LEU A 11 -8.39 -3.81 -2.70
N ALA A 12 -9.03 -2.72 -2.28
CA ALA A 12 -8.80 -1.39 -2.83
C ALA A 12 -7.37 -0.91 -2.56
N VAL A 13 -6.87 -1.08 -1.33
CA VAL A 13 -5.47 -0.75 -0.98
C VAL A 13 -4.48 -1.59 -1.78
N ALA A 14 -4.76 -2.88 -1.97
CA ALA A 14 -3.94 -3.77 -2.80
C ALA A 14 -3.93 -3.33 -4.27
N ALA A 15 -5.08 -2.96 -4.83
CA ALA A 15 -5.18 -2.42 -6.18
C ALA A 15 -4.41 -1.11 -6.34
N GLU A 16 -4.47 -0.23 -5.34
CA GLU A 16 -3.72 1.03 -5.34
C GLU A 16 -2.19 0.79 -5.33
N ARG A 17 -1.72 -0.22 -4.59
CA ARG A 17 -0.30 -0.64 -4.61
C ARG A 17 0.10 -1.19 -5.97
N LEU A 18 -0.78 -1.96 -6.62
CA LEU A 18 -0.52 -2.49 -7.96
C LEU A 18 -0.42 -1.37 -9.00
N ALA A 19 -1.35 -0.40 -8.95
CA ALA A 19 -1.34 0.76 -9.85
C ALA A 19 -0.04 1.57 -9.70
N GLU A 20 0.38 1.79 -8.46
CA GLU A 20 1.62 2.49 -8.16
C GLU A 20 2.87 1.72 -8.66
N LEU A 21 2.86 0.39 -8.56
CA LEU A 21 3.91 -0.47 -9.11
C LEU A 21 4.02 -0.33 -10.64
N VAL A 22 2.87 -0.24 -11.33
CA VAL A 22 2.81 -0.05 -12.78
C VAL A 22 3.36 1.31 -13.17
N VAL A 23 2.99 2.38 -12.43
CA VAL A 23 3.53 3.73 -12.65
C VAL A 23 5.03 3.77 -12.39
N ALA A 24 5.50 3.19 -11.29
CA ALA A 24 6.91 3.09 -10.96
C ALA A 24 7.68 2.33 -12.05
N ARG A 25 7.18 1.18 -12.52
CA ARG A 25 7.78 0.43 -13.63
C ARG A 25 7.84 1.24 -14.92
N ARG A 26 6.81 2.04 -15.23
CA ARG A 26 6.81 2.92 -16.39
C ARG A 26 7.89 3.98 -16.28
N ASN A 27 8.05 4.59 -15.09
CA ASN A 27 9.07 5.60 -14.86
C ASN A 27 10.49 5.03 -14.85
N THR A 28 10.67 3.84 -14.26
CA THR A 28 11.94 3.10 -14.31
C THR A 28 12.35 2.80 -15.75
N ARG A 29 11.43 2.36 -16.61
CA ARG A 29 11.73 2.13 -18.04
C ARG A 29 12.10 3.43 -18.78
N TRP A 30 11.43 4.54 -18.48
CA TRP A 30 11.74 5.86 -19.06
C TRP A 30 13.10 6.39 -18.62
N SER A 31 13.47 6.17 -17.36
CA SER A 31 14.76 6.56 -16.78
C SER A 31 15.91 5.67 -17.27
N LEU A 32 15.72 4.35 -17.31
CA LEU A 32 16.68 3.40 -17.91
C LEU A 32 16.97 3.74 -19.38
N ALA A 33 15.95 4.10 -20.17
CA ALA A 33 16.11 4.52 -21.56
C ALA A 33 16.93 5.83 -21.72
N ARG A 34 17.08 6.62 -20.66
CA ARG A 34 17.87 7.86 -20.61
C ARG A 34 19.21 7.70 -19.87
N GLY A 35 19.64 6.46 -19.60
CA GLY A 35 20.91 6.17 -18.92
C GLY A 35 20.82 6.11 -17.40
N GLY A 36 19.62 6.04 -16.82
CA GLY A 36 19.43 5.84 -15.39
C GLY A 36 19.94 4.47 -14.93
N VAL A 37 20.74 4.43 -13.86
CA VAL A 37 21.27 3.20 -13.27
C VAL A 37 20.36 2.74 -12.13
N GLU A 38 19.87 1.50 -12.18
CA GLU A 38 19.01 0.92 -11.16
C GLU A 38 19.85 0.38 -9.99
N SER A 39 19.96 1.16 -8.90
CA SER A 39 20.62 0.74 -7.67
C SER A 39 19.63 0.04 -6.72
N GLY A 40 19.97 -1.15 -6.21
CA GLY A 40 19.23 -1.80 -5.11
C GLY A 40 18.17 -2.84 -5.47
N ARG A 41 18.19 -3.39 -6.70
CA ARG A 41 17.25 -4.43 -7.19
C ARG A 41 17.01 -5.61 -6.25
N GLY A 42 18.03 -6.03 -5.49
CA GLY A 42 17.96 -7.18 -4.60
C GLY A 42 17.01 -7.00 -3.40
N HIS A 43 16.79 -5.76 -2.95
CA HIS A 43 15.93 -5.47 -1.77
C HIS A 43 14.47 -5.29 -2.13
N TYR A 44 14.17 -5.07 -3.41
CA TYR A 44 12.81 -4.87 -3.91
C TYR A 44 11.86 -6.05 -3.61
N PRO A 45 12.22 -7.32 -3.88
CA PRO A 45 11.36 -8.45 -3.52
C PRO A 45 11.14 -8.59 -2.00
N ALA A 46 12.12 -8.25 -1.17
CA ALA A 46 11.97 -8.24 0.29
C ALA A 46 10.96 -7.17 0.75
N MET A 47 11.00 -5.98 0.14
CA MET A 47 10.02 -4.92 0.40
C MET A 47 8.61 -5.33 -0.03
N VAL A 48 8.45 -5.99 -1.18
CA VAL A 48 7.15 -6.51 -1.63
C VAL A 48 6.64 -7.57 -0.67
N ALA A 49 7.48 -8.54 -0.29
CA ALA A 49 7.10 -9.59 0.65
C ALA A 49 6.66 -9.00 2.01
N LEU A 50 7.41 -8.03 2.55
CA LEU A 50 7.08 -7.35 3.80
C LEU A 50 5.70 -6.66 3.74
N HIS A 51 5.43 -5.89 2.69
CA HIS A 51 4.14 -5.19 2.55
C HIS A 51 2.98 -6.17 2.35
N THR A 52 3.20 -7.24 1.59
CA THR A 52 2.18 -8.26 1.35
C THR A 52 1.88 -9.04 2.64
N ALA A 53 2.92 -9.41 3.39
CA ALA A 53 2.80 -10.08 4.67
C ALA A 53 2.11 -9.19 5.72
N LEU A 54 2.39 -7.88 5.74
CA LEU A 54 1.71 -6.92 6.61
C LEU A 54 0.20 -6.89 6.31
N LEU A 55 -0.19 -6.78 5.04
CA LEU A 55 -1.61 -6.76 4.64
C LEU A 55 -2.33 -8.07 4.99
N LEU A 56 -1.68 -9.21 4.72
CA LEU A 56 -2.21 -10.53 5.08
C LEU A 56 -2.29 -10.71 6.59
N GLY A 57 -1.30 -10.20 7.34
CA GLY A 57 -1.27 -10.19 8.79
C GLY A 57 -2.43 -9.41 9.40
N CYS A 58 -2.70 -8.20 8.89
CA CYS A 58 -3.86 -7.40 9.33
C CYS A 58 -5.20 -8.13 9.06
N LEU A 59 -5.34 -8.78 7.90
CA LEU A 59 -6.54 -9.55 7.56
C LEU A 59 -6.70 -10.77 8.49
N ALA A 60 -5.60 -11.47 8.77
CA ALA A 60 -5.58 -12.61 9.67
C ALA A 60 -5.91 -12.18 11.12
N GLU A 61 -5.33 -11.08 11.60
CA GLU A 61 -5.58 -10.57 12.95
C GLU A 61 -7.06 -10.25 13.17
N VAL A 62 -7.69 -9.53 12.23
CA VAL A 62 -9.13 -9.24 12.31
C VAL A 62 -9.97 -10.51 12.26
N ARG A 63 -9.55 -11.52 11.50
CA ARG A 63 -10.28 -12.79 11.35
C ARG A 63 -10.15 -13.71 12.58
N PHE A 64 -9.01 -13.70 13.27
CA PHE A 64 -8.72 -14.61 14.38
C PHE A 64 -8.95 -13.97 15.76
N ALA A 65 -8.79 -12.65 15.91
CA ALA A 65 -8.83 -12.00 17.22
C ALA A 65 -10.25 -11.55 17.64
N GLU A 66 -11.22 -11.48 16.72
CA GLU A 66 -12.63 -11.05 16.93
C GLU A 66 -12.80 -9.84 17.88
N ARG A 67 -11.81 -8.94 17.95
CA ARG A 67 -11.86 -7.81 18.86
C ARG A 67 -12.87 -6.77 18.37
N PRO A 68 -13.75 -6.25 19.25
CA PRO A 68 -14.67 -5.19 18.88
C PRO A 68 -13.90 -3.93 18.49
N PHE A 69 -14.25 -3.33 17.35
CA PHE A 69 -13.60 -2.15 16.82
C PHE A 69 -13.90 -0.91 17.68
N PRO A 70 -12.89 -0.28 18.30
CA PRO A 70 -13.11 0.96 19.05
C PRO A 70 -13.29 2.12 18.06
N ALA A 71 -14.54 2.56 17.89
CA ALA A 71 -14.91 3.55 16.87
C ALA A 71 -14.08 4.85 16.94
N GLY A 72 -13.87 5.42 18.13
CA GLY A 72 -13.14 6.68 18.31
C GLY A 72 -11.71 6.65 17.71
N PRO A 73 -10.78 5.87 18.29
CA PRO A 73 -9.41 5.79 17.77
C PRO A 73 -9.33 5.11 16.40
N GLY A 74 -10.27 4.22 16.07
CA GLY A 74 -10.34 3.56 14.79
C GLY A 74 -10.54 4.52 13.61
N TRP A 75 -11.47 5.47 13.74
CA TRP A 75 -11.69 6.50 12.72
C TRP A 75 -10.52 7.50 12.62
N ALA A 76 -9.88 7.83 13.74
CA ALA A 76 -8.68 8.67 13.74
C ALA A 76 -7.53 8.02 12.95
N MET A 77 -7.27 6.73 13.19
CA MET A 77 -6.27 5.97 12.44
C MET A 77 -6.63 5.83 10.96
N ALA A 78 -7.90 5.65 10.62
CA ALA A 78 -8.35 5.65 9.24
C ALA A 78 -8.07 6.99 8.52
N ALA A 79 -8.32 8.12 9.19
CA ALA A 79 -8.00 9.44 8.64
C ALA A 79 -6.50 9.62 8.41
N VAL A 80 -5.66 9.14 9.34
CA VAL A 80 -4.18 9.17 9.18
C VAL A 80 -3.75 8.34 7.98
N VAL A 81 -4.31 7.14 7.78
CA VAL A 81 -4.01 6.31 6.61
C VAL A 81 -4.40 7.03 5.31
N VAL A 82 -5.58 7.64 5.25
CA VAL A 82 -6.02 8.42 4.07
C VAL A 82 -5.08 9.59 3.80
N ALA A 83 -4.69 10.34 4.83
CA ALA A 83 -3.75 11.45 4.70
C ALA A 83 -2.37 10.98 4.20
N ALA A 84 -1.88 9.85 4.71
CA ALA A 84 -0.63 9.24 4.27
C ALA A 84 -0.69 8.80 2.79
N GLN A 85 -1.80 8.20 2.37
CA GLN A 85 -2.00 7.81 0.96
C GLN A 85 -2.10 9.04 0.05
N ALA A 86 -2.76 10.12 0.48
CA ALA A 86 -2.83 11.37 -0.27
C ALA A 86 -1.44 12.02 -0.42
N LEU A 87 -0.65 12.08 0.66
CA LEU A 87 0.72 12.59 0.63
C LEU A 87 1.60 11.74 -0.29
N ARG A 88 1.46 10.42 -0.26
CA ARG A 88 2.18 9.51 -1.15
C ARG A 88 1.90 9.80 -2.61
N TRP A 89 0.63 9.93 -2.98
CA TRP A 89 0.22 10.31 -4.34
C TRP A 89 0.69 11.70 -4.73
N TRP A 90 0.70 12.65 -3.78
CA TRP A 90 1.28 13.96 -4.00
C TRP A 90 2.75 13.85 -4.39
N CYS A 91 3.56 13.18 -3.56
CA CYS A 91 4.98 12.98 -3.79
C CYS A 91 5.27 12.34 -5.16
N ILE A 92 4.50 11.32 -5.53
CA ILE A 92 4.63 10.65 -6.83
C ILE A 92 4.29 11.58 -7.99
N ARG A 93 3.24 12.41 -7.86
CA ARG A 93 2.92 13.40 -8.91
C ARG A 93 3.95 14.51 -9.01
N THR A 94 4.57 14.91 -7.90
CA THR A 94 5.61 15.97 -7.90
C THR A 94 6.99 15.47 -8.35
N LEU A 95 7.30 14.19 -8.11
CA LEU A 95 8.58 13.56 -8.50
C LEU A 95 8.50 12.82 -9.85
N GLY A 96 7.31 12.78 -10.46
CA GLY A 96 7.02 12.11 -11.73
C GLY A 96 7.71 12.75 -12.92
#